data_AF-K2ESQ6-F1
#
_entry.id   AF-K2ESQ6-F1
#
_cell.length_a   1.000
_cell.length_b   1.000
_cell.length_c   1.000
_cell.angle_alpha   90.00
_cell.angle_beta   90.00
_cell.angle_gamma   90.00
#
_symmetry.space_group_name_H-M   'P 1'
#
loop_
_entity.id
_entity.type
_entity.pdbx_description
1 polymer ?
#
loop_
_entity_poly.entity_id
_entity_poly.type
_entity_poly.pdbx_seq_one_letter_code
_entity_poly.pdbx_strand_id
1 'polypeptide(L)'
;PAIAWHWRAGLLNSPLNAGEGAKMIGLPLGNLTSQLFVNIYMNKFDQFAKHKMKAKYYIRYADDFVFVSQNKNQLENQISVIEEFLKEELKLEMHPDKVFIKTFSSGVDFLGMVNFSKHRILRTKTKRRMIAKLSSKHKMYREDLVSNESPNQSLQSYLGVLKHCEGWKIEENIRKW
;
A
#
# COMPACT_ATOMS: atom_id res chain seq x y z
N PRO A 1 -14.42 15.05 -11.26
CA PRO A 1 -13.17 14.51 -11.87
C PRO A 1 -12.39 13.67 -10.85
N ALA A 2 -12.44 12.35 -10.97
CA ALA A 2 -12.09 11.50 -9.85
C ALA A 2 -11.94 10.06 -10.31
N ILE A 3 -10.72 9.56 -10.54
CA ILE A 3 -10.54 8.11 -10.56
C ILE A 3 -9.16 7.72 -10.04
N ALA A 4 -9.11 6.74 -9.15
CA ALA A 4 -7.85 6.12 -8.74
C ALA A 4 -8.04 4.61 -8.54
N TRP A 5 -6.98 3.89 -8.88
CA TRP A 5 -6.84 2.45 -8.79
C TRP A 5 -5.93 2.08 -7.60
N HIS A 6 -6.03 0.91 -6.98
CA HIS A 6 -5.03 0.42 -6.01
C HIS A 6 -4.81 -1.05 -6.30
N TRP A 7 -3.56 -1.48 -6.24
CA TRP A 7 -3.15 -2.87 -6.42
C TRP A 7 -2.11 -3.26 -5.37
N ARG A 8 -1.90 -4.57 -5.15
CA ARG A 8 -0.75 -5.18 -4.45
C ARG A 8 -0.41 -6.51 -5.13
N ALA A 9 0.67 -6.59 -5.90
CA ALA A 9 1.02 -7.80 -6.64
C ALA A 9 1.51 -8.92 -5.71
N GLY A 10 0.88 -10.08 -5.83
CA GLY A 10 1.37 -11.32 -5.24
C GLY A 10 2.00 -12.20 -6.32
N LEU A 11 3.01 -12.97 -5.95
CA LEU A 11 3.47 -14.09 -6.76
C LEU A 11 2.38 -15.17 -6.81
N LEU A 12 2.35 -15.94 -7.90
CA LEU A 12 1.51 -17.12 -8.05
C LEU A 12 1.62 -18.03 -6.81
N ASN A 13 0.58 -18.06 -5.98
CA ASN A 13 0.37 -19.16 -5.05
C ASN A 13 -0.35 -20.27 -5.82
N SER A 14 0.41 -21.14 -6.48
CA SER A 14 -0.12 -22.43 -6.90
C SER A 14 0.35 -23.53 -5.94
N PRO A 15 -0.40 -23.84 -4.86
CA PRO A 15 -0.39 -25.17 -4.28
C PRO A 15 -1.68 -25.88 -4.74
N LEU A 16 -1.83 -26.08 -6.05
CA LEU A 16 -2.82 -27.02 -6.56
C LEU A 16 -2.02 -28.15 -7.21
N ASN A 17 -1.79 -29.19 -6.40
CA ASN A 17 -1.18 -30.47 -6.76
C ASN A 17 0.31 -30.44 -7.11
N ALA A 18 1.16 -30.14 -6.14
CA ALA A 18 2.57 -30.51 -6.23
C ALA A 18 2.87 -31.57 -5.16
N GLY A 19 3.08 -32.80 -5.62
CA GLY A 19 3.78 -33.82 -4.85
C GLY A 19 5.15 -33.30 -4.40
N GLU A 20 5.78 -34.02 -3.46
CA GLU A 20 7.09 -33.73 -2.89
C GLU A 20 8.08 -33.17 -3.94
N GLY A 21 8.34 -31.85 -3.90
CA GLY A 21 9.19 -31.18 -4.90
C GLY A 21 8.76 -29.79 -5.37
N ALA A 22 7.71 -29.18 -4.82
CA ALA A 22 7.28 -27.83 -5.19
C ALA A 22 8.35 -26.77 -4.91
N LYS A 23 9.07 -26.32 -5.94
CA LYS A 23 10.05 -25.23 -5.87
C LYS A 23 9.31 -23.94 -5.50
N MET A 24 9.59 -23.39 -4.31
CA MET A 24 8.95 -22.17 -3.83
C MET A 24 9.33 -21.00 -4.76
N ILE A 25 8.41 -20.57 -5.63
CA ILE A 25 8.62 -19.41 -6.49
C ILE A 25 8.31 -18.17 -5.65
N GLY A 26 9.34 -17.52 -5.14
CA GLY A 26 9.18 -16.20 -4.56
C GLY A 26 10.44 -15.55 -4.03
N LEU A 27 10.34 -14.24 -3.83
CA LEU A 27 11.41 -13.46 -3.23
C LEU A 27 11.31 -13.56 -1.70
N PRO A 28 12.42 -13.84 -0.99
CA PRO A 28 12.41 -13.85 0.46
C PRO A 28 12.03 -12.46 0.99
N LEU A 29 10.93 -12.39 1.74
CA LEU A 29 10.41 -11.15 2.31
C LEU A 29 11.36 -10.67 3.41
N GLY A 30 11.82 -9.41 3.32
CA GLY A 30 12.66 -8.78 4.34
C GLY A 30 14.13 -8.55 3.97
N ASN A 31 14.57 -8.98 2.78
CA ASN A 31 15.91 -8.64 2.27
C ASN A 31 15.86 -7.37 1.39
N LEU A 32 16.84 -6.48 1.53
CA LEU A 32 17.00 -5.28 0.70
C LEU A 32 17.10 -5.64 -0.80
N THR A 33 17.77 -6.75 -1.12
CA THR A 33 17.90 -7.22 -2.50
C THR A 33 16.55 -7.59 -3.10
N SER A 34 15.67 -8.26 -2.33
CA SER A 34 14.30 -8.56 -2.74
C SER A 34 13.51 -7.29 -3.10
N GLN A 35 13.65 -6.22 -2.30
CA GLN A 35 12.97 -4.95 -2.58
C GLN A 35 13.45 -4.30 -3.88
N LEU A 36 14.76 -4.36 -4.14
CA LEU A 36 15.34 -3.87 -5.40
C LEU A 36 14.88 -4.71 -6.58
N PHE A 37 14.88 -6.04 -6.45
CA PHE A 37 14.47 -6.95 -7.52
C PHE A 37 13.00 -6.74 -7.93
N VAL A 38 12.09 -6.48 -6.98
CA VAL A 38 10.70 -6.15 -7.32
C VAL A 38 10.63 -4.91 -8.22
N ASN A 39 11.41 -3.87 -7.92
CA ASN A 39 11.39 -2.65 -8.72
C ASN A 39 11.97 -2.85 -10.12
N ILE A 40 13.06 -3.62 -10.25
CA ILE A 40 13.64 -3.98 -11.54
C ILE A 40 12.66 -4.84 -12.36
N TYR A 41 12.04 -5.83 -11.71
CA TYR A 41 11.09 -6.72 -12.33
C TYR A 41 9.85 -5.98 -12.88
N MET A 42 9.28 -5.10 -12.06
CA MET A 42 8.11 -4.30 -12.41
C MET A 42 8.42 -3.15 -13.41
N ASN A 43 9.68 -2.88 -13.73
CA ASN A 43 10.03 -1.83 -14.71
C ASN A 43 9.44 -2.11 -16.11
N LYS A 44 9.31 -3.38 -16.51
CA LYS A 44 8.61 -3.75 -17.76
C LYS A 44 7.15 -3.28 -17.75
N PHE A 45 6.48 -3.39 -16.61
CA PHE A 45 5.11 -2.92 -16.45
C PHE A 45 5.02 -1.40 -16.53
N ASP A 46 5.99 -0.67 -15.96
CA ASP A 46 6.04 0.79 -16.10
C ASP A 46 6.17 1.23 -17.57
N GLN A 47 7.04 0.55 -18.33
CA GLN A 47 7.20 0.81 -19.75
C GLN A 47 5.90 0.52 -20.53
N PHE A 48 5.23 -0.59 -20.22
CA PHE A 48 3.93 -0.91 -20.80
C PHE A 48 2.89 0.17 -20.50
N ALA A 49 2.76 0.58 -19.23
CA ALA A 49 1.83 1.60 -18.78
C ALA A 49 2.08 2.96 -19.49
N LYS A 50 3.34 3.37 -19.65
CA LYS A 50 3.68 4.68 -20.23
C LYS A 50 3.73 4.70 -21.76
N HIS A 51 4.25 3.66 -22.40
CA HIS A 51 4.50 3.67 -23.85
C HIS A 51 3.39 2.97 -24.66
N LYS A 52 2.81 1.88 -24.13
CA LYS A 52 1.76 1.13 -24.82
C LYS A 52 0.38 1.66 -24.45
N MET A 53 0.05 1.66 -23.15
CA MET A 53 -1.25 2.16 -22.67
C MET A 53 -1.36 3.69 -22.71
N LYS A 54 -0.23 4.39 -22.76
CA LYS A 54 -0.14 5.86 -22.70
C LYS A 54 -0.90 6.44 -21.50
N ALA A 55 -0.81 5.78 -20.34
CA ALA A 55 -1.47 6.23 -19.13
C ALA A 55 -0.94 7.61 -18.73
N LYS A 56 -1.84 8.61 -18.76
CA LYS A 56 -1.50 10.00 -18.46
C LYS A 56 -1.05 10.13 -17.00
N TYR A 57 -1.82 9.57 -16.09
CA TYR A 57 -1.57 9.62 -14.66
C TYR A 57 -1.46 8.19 -14.11
N TYR A 58 -0.24 7.82 -13.74
CA TYR A 58 0.14 6.49 -13.25
C TYR A 58 1.14 6.67 -12.11
N ILE A 59 0.92 5.96 -11.00
CA ILE A 59 1.78 5.98 -9.82
C ILE A 59 2.05 4.53 -9.42
N ARG A 60 3.30 4.17 -9.12
CA ARG A 60 3.67 2.86 -8.58
C ARG A 60 4.57 3.02 -7.36
N TYR A 61 4.37 2.16 -6.38
CA TYR A 61 5.22 1.97 -5.21
C TYR A 61 5.42 0.47 -5.00
N ALA A 62 6.62 -0.05 -5.29
CA ALA A 62 6.89 -1.48 -5.32
C ALA A 62 5.86 -2.25 -6.18
N ASP A 63 5.09 -3.13 -5.56
CA ASP A 63 4.03 -3.94 -6.17
C ASP A 63 2.66 -3.23 -6.21
N ASP A 64 2.51 -2.09 -5.52
CA ASP A 64 1.27 -1.32 -5.49
C ASP A 64 1.26 -0.25 -6.60
N PHE A 65 0.21 -0.19 -7.42
CA PHE A 65 0.07 0.85 -8.44
C PHE A 65 -1.35 1.42 -8.56
N VAL A 66 -1.41 2.62 -9.15
CA VAL A 66 -2.60 3.47 -9.27
C VAL A 66 -2.65 4.06 -10.67
N PHE A 67 -3.77 3.87 -11.37
CA PHE A 67 -4.09 4.58 -12.59
C PHE A 67 -5.19 5.61 -12.31
N VAL A 68 -5.05 6.80 -12.89
CA VAL A 68 -5.99 7.91 -12.73
C VAL A 68 -6.47 8.35 -14.11
N SER A 69 -7.79 8.36 -14.31
CA SER A 69 -8.45 8.86 -15.52
C SER A 69 -9.66 9.71 -15.14
N GLN A 70 -10.28 10.37 -16.11
CA GLN A 70 -11.61 10.98 -15.97
C GLN A 70 -12.72 10.08 -16.52
N ASN A 71 -12.36 9.05 -17.29
CA ASN A 71 -13.30 8.12 -17.91
C ASN A 71 -13.27 6.76 -17.19
N LYS A 72 -14.38 6.39 -16.55
CA LYS A 72 -14.53 5.12 -15.82
C LYS A 72 -14.42 3.91 -16.76
N ASN A 73 -15.10 3.95 -17.89
CA ASN A 73 -15.11 2.86 -18.88
C ASN A 73 -13.70 2.62 -19.43
N GLN A 74 -12.91 3.69 -19.61
CA GLN A 74 -11.50 3.54 -20.00
C GLN A 74 -10.72 2.72 -18.97
N LEU A 75 -10.92 2.97 -17.68
CA LEU A 75 -10.22 2.22 -16.64
C LEU A 75 -10.71 0.79 -16.51
N GLU A 76 -12.03 0.56 -16.64
CA GLU A 76 -12.60 -0.80 -16.67
C GLU A 76 -12.00 -1.62 -17.81
N ASN A 77 -11.91 -1.05 -19.02
CA ASN A 77 -11.30 -1.71 -20.16
C ASN A 77 -9.79 -1.95 -19.97
N GLN A 78 -9.12 -1.08 -19.21
CA GLN A 78 -7.69 -1.24 -18.92
C GLN A 78 -7.41 -2.38 -17.93
N ILE A 79 -8.37 -2.79 -17.09
CA ILE A 79 -8.18 -3.85 -16.11
C ILE A 79 -7.74 -5.15 -16.79
N SER A 80 -8.52 -5.61 -17.77
CA SER A 80 -8.24 -6.86 -18.48
C SER A 80 -6.90 -6.81 -19.24
N VAL A 81 -6.57 -5.65 -19.83
CA VAL A 81 -5.30 -5.45 -20.53
C VAL A 81 -4.10 -5.50 -19.57
N ILE A 82 -4.25 -4.91 -18.38
CA ILE A 82 -3.23 -4.98 -17.32
C ILE A 82 -3.11 -6.43 -16.81
N GLU A 83 -4.24 -7.11 -16.59
CA GLU A 83 -4.27 -8.49 -16.09
C GLU A 83 -3.52 -9.42 -17.03
N GLU A 84 -3.83 -9.35 -18.32
CA GLU A 84 -3.20 -10.14 -19.37
C GLU A 84 -1.70 -9.86 -19.43
N PHE A 85 -1.28 -8.58 -19.41
CA PHE A 85 0.15 -8.24 -19.40
C PHE A 85 0.86 -8.80 -18.16
N LEU A 86 0.29 -8.60 -16.96
CA LEU A 86 0.89 -9.09 -15.72
C LEU A 86 1.02 -10.62 -15.74
N LYS A 87 0.00 -11.32 -16.22
CA LYS A 87 -0.02 -12.78 -16.29
C LYS A 87 0.94 -13.33 -17.35
N GLU A 88 0.93 -12.78 -18.56
CA GLU A 88 1.68 -13.33 -19.68
C GLU A 88 3.16 -12.91 -19.66
N GLU A 89 3.45 -11.64 -19.38
CA GLU A 89 4.81 -11.09 -19.44
C GLU A 89 5.55 -11.18 -18.10
N LEU A 90 4.83 -11.03 -16.99
CA LEU A 90 5.41 -11.00 -15.65
C LEU A 90 5.03 -12.20 -14.79
N LYS A 91 4.21 -13.13 -15.27
CA LYS A 91 3.76 -14.30 -14.47
C LYS A 91 3.24 -13.91 -13.09
N LEU A 92 2.56 -12.76 -13.01
CA LEU A 92 1.93 -12.21 -11.81
C LEU A 92 0.42 -12.26 -11.98
N GLU A 93 -0.30 -12.53 -10.90
CA GLU A 93 -1.76 -12.56 -10.90
C GLU A 93 -2.34 -11.42 -10.08
N MET A 94 -3.52 -10.96 -10.52
CA MET A 94 -4.30 -10.01 -9.77
C MET A 94 -5.27 -10.72 -8.82
N HIS A 95 -5.02 -10.62 -7.52
CA HIS A 95 -6.01 -10.90 -6.46
C HIS A 95 -7.32 -10.11 -6.67
N PRO A 96 -8.46 -10.78 -6.91
CA PRO A 96 -9.72 -10.14 -7.31
C PRO A 96 -10.22 -9.10 -6.28
N ASP A 97 -10.14 -9.41 -4.98
CA ASP A 97 -10.64 -8.52 -3.93
C ASP A 97 -9.86 -7.21 -3.74
N LYS A 98 -8.69 -7.08 -4.38
CA LYS A 98 -7.83 -5.89 -4.26
C LYS A 98 -7.95 -4.95 -5.45
N VAL A 99 -8.65 -5.36 -6.51
CA VAL A 99 -8.94 -4.50 -7.66
C VAL A 99 -10.21 -3.70 -7.37
N PHE A 100 -10.11 -2.37 -7.36
CA PHE A 100 -11.29 -1.52 -7.25
C PHE A 100 -11.12 -0.20 -7.99
N ILE A 101 -12.25 0.33 -8.48
CA ILE A 101 -12.34 1.66 -9.05
C ILE A 101 -13.06 2.55 -8.03
N LYS A 102 -12.38 3.61 -7.58
CA LYS A 102 -12.96 4.60 -6.68
C LYS A 102 -12.91 6.00 -7.25
N THR A 103 -13.88 6.80 -6.85
CA THR A 103 -13.83 8.23 -7.05
C THR A 103 -12.88 8.86 -6.03
N PHE A 104 -12.11 9.85 -6.46
CA PHE A 104 -11.28 10.69 -5.60
C PHE A 104 -12.07 11.40 -4.49
N SER A 105 -13.35 11.70 -4.71
CA SER A 105 -14.27 12.22 -3.69
C SER A 105 -14.56 11.21 -2.58
N SER A 106 -14.60 9.91 -2.90
CA SER A 106 -14.78 8.85 -1.89
C SER A 106 -13.49 8.52 -1.12
N GLY A 107 -12.36 9.13 -1.48
CA GLY A 107 -11.06 8.86 -0.89
C GLY A 107 -10.40 7.60 -1.43
N VAL A 108 -9.10 7.68 -1.65
CA VAL A 108 -8.28 6.62 -2.25
C VAL A 108 -7.28 6.11 -1.23
N ASP A 109 -7.43 4.85 -0.84
CA ASP A 109 -6.50 4.16 0.05
C ASP A 109 -5.21 3.87 -0.71
N PHE A 110 -4.11 4.51 -0.32
CA PHE A 110 -2.79 4.30 -0.91
C PHE A 110 -1.71 4.58 0.13
N LEU A 111 -0.77 3.64 0.28
CA LEU A 111 0.40 3.73 1.17
C LEU A 111 0.08 4.13 2.63
N GLY A 112 -0.98 3.54 3.19
CA GLY A 112 -1.35 3.72 4.60
C GLY A 112 -2.12 5.01 4.91
N MET A 113 -2.48 5.78 3.89
CA MET A 113 -3.34 6.95 3.99
C MET A 113 -4.54 6.83 3.05
N VAL A 114 -5.62 7.55 3.37
CA VAL A 114 -6.76 7.77 2.47
C VAL A 114 -6.63 9.19 1.92
N ASN A 115 -6.46 9.28 0.61
CA ASN A 115 -6.15 10.52 -0.10
C ASN A 115 -7.43 11.06 -0.76
N PHE A 116 -7.76 12.31 -0.46
CA PHE A 116 -8.84 13.08 -1.08
C PHE A 116 -8.24 14.21 -1.91
N SER A 117 -9.10 15.00 -2.56
CA SER A 117 -8.67 16.10 -3.41
C SER A 117 -7.99 17.26 -2.72
N LYS A 118 -8.40 17.55 -1.48
CA LYS A 118 -7.90 18.70 -0.73
C LYS A 118 -7.08 18.32 0.49
N HIS A 119 -7.19 17.06 0.92
CA HIS A 119 -6.60 16.59 2.16
C HIS A 119 -6.37 15.09 2.12
N ARG A 120 -5.69 14.58 3.14
CA ARG A 120 -5.46 13.15 3.33
C ARG A 120 -5.59 12.81 4.80
N ILE A 121 -6.12 11.64 5.11
CA ILE A 121 -6.30 11.15 6.48
C ILE A 121 -5.57 9.83 6.66
N LEU A 122 -5.25 9.49 7.91
CA LEU A 122 -4.65 8.20 8.22
C LEU A 122 -5.64 7.06 7.95
N ARG A 123 -5.20 5.97 7.31
CA ARG A 123 -6.04 4.78 7.11
C ARG A 123 -6.48 4.21 8.47
N THR A 124 -7.74 3.80 8.59
CA THR A 124 -8.32 3.28 9.85
C THR A 124 -7.48 2.17 10.48
N LYS A 125 -6.96 1.23 9.66
CA LYS A 125 -6.08 0.15 10.14
C LYS A 125 -4.77 0.70 10.72
N THR A 126 -4.14 1.65 10.03
CA THR A 126 -2.92 2.34 10.49
C THR A 126 -3.18 3.08 11.80
N LYS A 127 -4.32 3.80 11.89
CA LYS A 127 -4.73 4.52 13.10
C LYS A 127 -4.88 3.58 14.28
N ARG A 128 -5.63 2.48 14.12
CA ARG A 128 -5.83 1.49 15.19
C ARG A 128 -4.51 0.88 15.64
N ARG A 129 -3.63 0.51 14.70
CA ARG A 129 -2.30 -0.05 15.03
C ARG A 129 -1.44 0.94 15.81
N MET A 130 -1.43 2.19 15.39
CA MET A 130 -0.70 3.27 16.05
C MET A 130 -1.18 3.47 17.49
N ILE A 131 -2.49 3.62 17.69
CA ILE A 131 -3.09 3.81 19.02
C ILE A 131 -2.79 2.61 19.92
N ALA A 132 -3.01 1.39 19.44
CA ALA A 132 -2.73 0.17 20.22
C ALA A 132 -1.25 0.08 20.65
N LYS A 133 -0.31 0.40 19.74
CA LYS A 133 1.13 0.37 20.05
C LYS A 133 1.51 1.43 21.08
N LEU A 134 0.98 2.65 20.94
CA LEU A 134 1.22 3.71 21.93
C LEU A 134 0.63 3.35 23.28
N SER A 135 -0.59 2.81 23.34
CA SER A 135 -1.23 2.44 24.61
C SER A 135 -0.45 1.34 25.33
N SER A 136 -0.03 0.32 24.59
CA SER A 136 0.79 -0.77 25.14
C SER A 136 2.11 -0.25 25.69
N LYS A 137 2.81 0.64 24.97
CA LYS A 137 4.06 1.22 25.47
C LYS A 137 3.87 2.12 26.70
N HIS A 138 2.82 2.93 26.73
CA HIS A 138 2.51 3.76 27.91
C HIS A 138 2.15 2.90 29.12
N LYS A 139 1.42 1.79 28.91
CA LYS A 139 1.13 0.83 29.97
C LYS A 139 2.41 0.23 30.55
N MET A 140 3.31 -0.26 29.69
CA MET A 140 4.60 -0.81 30.13
C MET A 140 5.44 0.22 30.89
N TYR A 141 5.39 1.49 30.48
CA TYR A 141 6.08 2.58 31.20
C TYR A 141 5.47 2.81 32.59
N ARG A 142 4.13 2.83 32.72
CA ARG A 142 3.47 2.98 34.03
C ARG A 142 3.69 1.80 34.98
N GLU A 143 3.99 0.64 34.44
CA GLU A 143 4.36 -0.57 35.19
C GLU A 143 5.88 -0.68 35.43
N ASP A 144 6.64 0.38 35.14
CA ASP A 144 8.11 0.46 35.26
C ASP A 144 8.88 -0.62 34.48
N LEU A 145 8.25 -1.22 33.46
CA LEU A 145 8.84 -2.27 32.62
C LEU A 145 9.75 -1.71 31.51
N VAL A 146 9.59 -0.44 31.15
CA VAL A 146 10.41 0.27 30.15
C VAL A 146 10.67 1.70 30.56
N SER A 147 11.78 2.28 30.12
CA SER A 147 12.06 3.71 30.31
C SER A 147 11.10 4.58 29.49
N ASN A 148 10.95 5.84 29.90
CA ASN A 148 10.15 6.84 29.19
C ASN A 148 10.66 7.13 27.77
N GLU A 149 11.91 6.76 27.45
CA GLU A 149 12.46 6.94 26.10
C GLU A 149 11.70 6.11 25.06
N SER A 150 11.33 4.87 25.38
CA SER A 150 10.64 3.96 24.46
C SER A 150 9.25 4.45 23.99
N PRO A 151 8.33 4.88 24.88
CA PRO A 151 7.08 5.50 24.47
C PRO A 151 7.31 6.84 23.77
N ASN A 152 8.22 7.69 24.26
CA ASN A 152 8.48 8.99 23.65
C ASN A 152 9.03 8.87 22.20
N GLN A 153 9.98 7.97 21.95
CA GLN A 153 10.46 7.70 20.58
C GLN A 153 9.32 7.29 19.63
N SER A 154 8.39 6.47 20.12
CA SER A 154 7.24 6.04 19.32
C SER A 154 6.26 7.18 19.09
N LEU A 155 6.03 8.01 20.11
CA LEU A 155 5.21 9.21 20.01
C LEU A 155 5.77 10.17 18.96
N GLN A 156 7.06 10.52 19.03
CA GLN A 156 7.70 11.42 18.06
C GLN A 156 7.65 10.88 16.63
N SER A 157 7.89 9.57 16.46
CA SER A 157 7.75 8.92 15.15
C SER A 157 6.35 9.08 14.58
N TYR A 158 5.30 8.87 15.38
CA TYR A 158 3.92 9.01 14.94
C TYR A 158 3.49 10.47 14.73
N LEU A 159 3.97 11.41 15.55
CA LEU A 159 3.76 12.84 15.34
C LEU A 159 4.33 13.28 13.98
N GLY A 160 5.50 12.78 13.60
CA GLY A 160 6.07 13.00 12.27
C GLY A 160 5.15 12.53 11.14
N VAL A 161 4.52 11.37 11.27
CA VAL A 161 3.54 10.87 10.28
C VAL A 161 2.28 11.73 10.26
N LEU A 162 1.76 12.12 11.42
CA LEU A 162 0.54 12.92 11.55
C LEU A 162 0.68 14.32 10.94
N LYS A 163 1.89 14.89 10.92
CA LYS A 163 2.19 16.16 10.22
C LYS A 163 1.84 16.14 8.73
N HIS A 164 1.84 14.96 8.10
CA HIS A 164 1.59 14.81 6.67
C HIS A 164 0.15 14.41 6.33
N CYS A 165 -0.77 14.43 7.30
CA CYS A 165 -2.20 14.20 7.09
C CYS A 165 -3.05 15.10 8.01
N GLU A 166 -4.37 15.12 7.83
CA GLU A 166 -5.30 15.78 8.75
C GLU A 166 -5.47 14.95 10.03
N GLY A 167 -4.37 14.79 10.76
CA GLY A 167 -4.26 13.99 11.97
C GLY A 167 -4.49 14.77 13.26
N TRP A 168 -4.86 16.05 13.20
CA TRP A 168 -4.86 16.97 14.34
C TRP A 168 -5.64 16.47 15.57
N LYS A 169 -6.84 15.91 15.37
CA LYS A 169 -7.63 15.30 16.47
C LYS A 169 -6.89 14.15 17.13
N ILE A 170 -6.15 13.37 16.35
CA ILE A 170 -5.40 12.22 16.85
C ILE A 170 -4.16 12.72 17.59
N GLU A 171 -3.46 13.69 17.01
CA GLU A 171 -2.32 14.36 17.61
C GLU A 171 -2.67 14.96 18.98
N GLU A 172 -3.76 15.72 19.08
CA GLU A 172 -4.20 16.32 20.34
C GLU A 172 -4.50 15.27 21.42
N ASN A 173 -5.08 14.13 21.02
CA ASN A 173 -5.38 13.05 21.96
C ASN A 173 -4.11 12.34 22.46
N ILE A 174 -3.14 12.06 21.59
CA ILE A 174 -1.92 11.33 21.98
C ILE A 174 -0.89 12.20 22.70
N ARG A 175 -0.94 13.54 22.54
CA ARG A 175 -0.10 14.48 23.29
C ARG A 175 -0.48 14.60 24.77
N LYS A 176 -1.69 14.15 25.14
CA LYS A 176 -2.20 14.17 26.52
C LYS A 176 -1.82 12.94 27.34
N TRP A 177 -1.18 11.95 26.72
CA TRP A 177 -0.81 10.69 27.36
C TRP A 177 0.54 10.81 28.06
#